data_AF-A0A7S4T2B6-F1
#
_entry.id   AF-A0A7S4T2B6-F1
#
_cell.length_a   1.000
_cell.length_b   1.000
_cell.length_c   1.000
_cell.angle_alpha   90.00
_cell.angle_beta   90.00
_cell.angle_gamma   90.00
#
_symmetry.space_group_name_H-M   'P 1'
#
loop_
_entity.id
_entity.type
_entity.pdbx_description
1 polymer ?
#
loop_
_entity_poly.entity_id
_entity_poly.type
_entity_poly.pdbx_seq_one_letter_code
_entity_poly.pdbx_strand_id
1 'polypeptide(L)'
;FLTGEENDIMMEAHKMSGYTLGEPFASDEPFDFRGSFITKRLSEHGAPFLQHRLTPPPEEVYTLHRKLAGAYNLCIKLGAVVRCRDLLEEVMENHVFDSHTIGSSKESQSTETSNAAEGNSAGNTQAS
;
A
#
# COMPACT_ATOMS: atom_id res chain seq x y z
N PHE A 1 4.65 5.13 -10.06
CA PHE A 1 5.21 5.81 -11.25
C PHE A 1 5.90 4.83 -12.18
N LEU A 2 5.40 3.60 -12.24
CA LEU A 2 5.71 2.66 -13.30
C LEU A 2 4.47 2.62 -14.20
N THR A 3 4.70 2.62 -15.49
CA THR A 3 3.71 2.66 -16.57
C THR A 3 3.39 1.25 -17.07
N GLY A 4 4.25 0.28 -16.79
CA GLY A 4 4.18 -1.09 -17.31
C GLY A 4 5.03 -1.30 -18.57
N GLU A 5 5.57 -0.22 -19.16
CA GLU A 5 6.41 -0.26 -20.36
C GLU A 5 7.91 -0.08 -20.03
N GLU A 6 8.28 -0.18 -18.76
CA GLU A 6 9.67 -0.06 -18.34
C GLU A 6 10.53 -1.20 -18.87
N ASN A 7 11.78 -0.87 -19.21
CA ASN A 7 12.76 -1.88 -19.55
C ASN A 7 13.20 -2.69 -18.30
N ASP A 8 13.81 -3.85 -18.53
CA ASP A 8 14.24 -4.75 -17.47
C ASP A 8 15.22 -4.09 -16.48
N ILE A 9 16.06 -3.18 -16.96
CA ILE A 9 17.04 -2.46 -16.13
C ILE A 9 16.34 -1.57 -15.11
N MET A 10 15.32 -0.82 -15.53
CA MET A 10 14.53 0.04 -14.66
C MET A 10 13.71 -0.78 -13.67
N MET A 11 13.12 -1.89 -14.13
CA MET A 11 12.33 -2.78 -13.28
C MET A 11 13.19 -3.44 -12.19
N GLU A 12 14.38 -3.92 -12.56
CA GLU A 12 15.32 -4.53 -11.63
C GLU A 12 15.84 -3.52 -10.62
N ALA A 13 16.21 -2.31 -11.07
CA ALA A 13 16.63 -1.24 -10.18
C ALA A 13 15.54 -0.86 -9.16
N HIS A 14 14.26 -0.86 -9.59
CA HIS A 14 13.13 -0.63 -8.71
C HIS A 14 12.97 -1.72 -7.65
N LYS A 15 13.02 -3.00 -8.06
CA LYS A 15 12.93 -4.14 -7.13
C LYS A 15 14.07 -4.15 -6.12
N MET A 16 15.31 -4.00 -6.60
CA MET A 16 16.50 -4.06 -5.74
C MET A 16 16.56 -2.90 -4.74
N SER A 17 16.10 -1.71 -5.17
CA SER A 17 15.89 -0.58 -4.26
C SER A 17 14.88 -0.91 -3.16
N GLY A 18 13.75 -1.54 -3.53
CA GLY A 18 12.73 -1.99 -2.59
C GLY A 18 13.24 -3.04 -1.60
N TYR A 19 13.97 -4.06 -2.07
CA TYR A 19 14.55 -5.08 -1.20
C TYR A 19 15.58 -4.51 -0.23
N THR A 20 16.47 -3.65 -0.71
CA THR A 20 17.45 -2.98 0.15
C THR A 20 16.77 -2.12 1.21
N LEU A 21 15.71 -1.40 0.84
CA LEU A 21 14.94 -0.58 1.78
C LEU A 21 14.25 -1.45 2.84
N GLY A 22 13.73 -2.62 2.46
CA GLY A 22 12.99 -3.54 3.32
C GLY A 22 13.85 -4.38 4.25
N GLU A 23 15.17 -4.44 4.03
CA GLU A 23 16.11 -5.27 4.79
C GLU A 23 16.03 -5.12 6.32
N PRO A 24 15.89 -3.90 6.90
CA PRO A 24 15.77 -3.76 8.35
C PRO A 24 14.57 -4.51 8.95
N PHE A 25 13.53 -4.72 8.15
CA PHE A 25 12.26 -5.35 8.57
C PHE A 25 12.20 -6.85 8.27
N ALA A 26 13.22 -7.41 7.62
CA ALA A 26 13.20 -8.80 7.15
C ALA A 26 13.58 -9.83 8.23
N SER A 27 14.28 -9.41 9.28
CA SER A 27 14.79 -10.26 10.35
C SER A 27 14.29 -9.76 11.71
N ASP A 28 14.16 -10.68 12.67
CA ASP A 28 13.85 -10.36 14.08
C ASP A 28 15.09 -9.79 14.82
N GLU A 29 16.27 -9.89 14.20
CA GLU A 29 17.51 -9.38 14.78
C GLU A 29 17.60 -7.84 14.73
N PRO A 30 18.20 -7.20 15.75
CA PRO A 30 18.43 -5.76 15.73
C PRO A 30 19.28 -5.32 14.52
N PHE A 31 18.79 -4.34 13.77
CA PHE A 31 19.45 -3.83 12.57
C PHE A 31 20.39 -2.66 12.89
N ASP A 32 21.68 -2.80 12.55
CA ASP A 32 22.67 -1.72 12.61
C ASP A 32 22.64 -0.89 11.32
N PHE A 33 22.02 0.29 11.40
CA PHE A 33 21.92 1.22 10.27
C PHE A 33 23.29 1.76 9.82
N ARG A 34 24.22 1.96 10.76
CA ARG A 34 25.54 2.52 10.47
C ARG A 34 26.45 1.48 9.84
N GLY A 35 26.47 0.26 10.39
CA GLY A 35 27.30 -0.85 9.92
C GLY A 35 26.83 -1.49 8.60
N SER A 36 25.54 -1.37 8.25
CA SER A 36 24.98 -1.95 7.02
C SER A 36 25.22 -1.13 5.75
N PHE A 37 25.70 0.11 5.86
CA PHE A 37 25.89 1.05 4.75
C PHE A 37 24.65 1.18 3.84
N ILE A 38 23.44 1.04 4.41
CA ILE A 38 22.18 0.91 3.66
C ILE A 38 21.90 2.10 2.73
N THR A 39 22.25 3.33 3.15
CA THR A 39 22.06 4.54 2.32
C THR A 39 22.96 4.56 1.10
N LYS A 40 24.18 4.03 1.21
CA LYS A 40 25.10 3.88 0.07
C LYS A 40 24.54 2.85 -0.92
N ARG A 41 24.12 1.68 -0.43
CA ARG A 41 23.51 0.63 -1.27
C ARG A 41 22.25 1.12 -2.00
N LEU A 42 21.38 1.84 -1.30
CA LEU A 42 20.22 2.50 -1.93
C LEU A 42 20.62 3.47 -3.05
N SER A 43 21.69 4.24 -2.86
CA SER A 43 22.16 5.18 -3.89
C SER A 43 22.73 4.48 -5.13
N GLU A 44 23.33 3.29 -4.97
CA GLU A 44 23.90 2.50 -6.08
C GLU A 44 22.82 2.02 -7.05
N HIS A 45 21.62 1.74 -6.55
CA HIS A 45 20.45 1.43 -7.39
C HIS A 45 19.82 2.66 -8.07
N GLY A 46 20.26 3.88 -7.72
CA GLY A 46 19.67 5.14 -8.17
C GLY A 46 19.95 5.50 -9.63
N ALA A 47 21.07 5.06 -10.21
CA ALA A 47 21.51 5.49 -11.54
C ALA A 47 20.52 5.13 -12.67
N PRO A 48 19.96 3.91 -12.73
CA PRO A 48 18.93 3.56 -13.71
C PRO A 48 17.71 4.48 -13.71
N PHE A 49 17.26 4.96 -12.55
CA PHE A 49 16.11 5.88 -12.45
C PHE A 49 16.34 7.22 -13.14
N LEU A 50 17.60 7.66 -13.26
CA LEU A 50 17.94 8.91 -13.95
C LEU A 50 17.94 8.74 -15.47
N GLN A 51 18.22 7.54 -15.96
CA GLN A 51 18.42 7.26 -17.39
C GLN A 51 17.20 6.66 -18.07
N HIS A 52 16.42 5.85 -17.35
CA HIS A 52 15.35 5.02 -17.93
C HIS A 52 13.94 5.39 -17.48
N ARG A 53 13.76 6.47 -16.71
CA ARG A 53 12.42 6.90 -16.29
C ARG A 53 11.58 7.38 -17.47
N LEU A 54 10.39 6.82 -17.63
CA LEU A 54 9.41 7.21 -18.65
C LEU A 54 8.50 8.35 -18.16
N THR A 55 8.30 8.48 -16.86
CA THR A 55 7.38 9.46 -16.26
C THR A 55 7.92 9.92 -14.91
N PRO A 56 7.72 11.20 -14.53
CA PRO A 56 8.08 11.67 -13.20
C PRO A 56 7.27 10.94 -12.09
N PRO A 57 7.87 10.67 -10.92
CA PRO A 57 7.14 10.25 -9.74
C PRO A 57 6.12 11.29 -9.29
N PRO A 58 4.97 10.87 -8.73
CA PRO A 58 4.02 11.79 -8.13
C PRO A 58 4.56 12.35 -6.80
N GLU A 59 4.00 13.47 -6.33
CA GLU A 59 4.54 14.25 -5.22
C GLU A 59 4.58 13.46 -3.90
N GLU A 60 3.58 12.60 -3.68
CA GLU A 60 3.43 11.78 -2.48
C GLU A 60 4.61 10.83 -2.31
N VAL A 61 5.13 10.29 -3.41
CA VAL A 61 6.29 9.39 -3.42
C VAL A 61 7.55 10.13 -2.99
N TYR A 62 7.76 11.35 -3.48
CA TYR A 62 8.91 12.16 -3.05
C TYR A 62 8.85 12.49 -1.57
N THR A 63 7.66 12.79 -1.04
CA THR A 63 7.45 13.01 0.39
C THR A 63 7.80 11.76 1.20
N LEU A 64 7.33 10.58 0.76
CA LEU A 64 7.65 9.31 1.39
C LEU A 64 9.17 9.04 1.39
N HIS A 65 9.84 9.20 0.24
CA HIS A 65 11.28 9.00 0.12
C HIS A 65 12.08 9.92 1.04
N ARG A 66 11.69 11.20 1.16
CA ARG A 66 12.35 12.14 2.08
C ARG A 66 12.18 11.75 3.54
N LYS A 67 10.99 11.31 3.94
CA LYS A 67 10.73 10.85 5.31
C LYS A 67 11.59 9.64 5.66
N LEU A 68 11.63 8.64 4.77
CA LEU A 68 12.43 7.43 4.95
C LEU A 68 13.93 7.74 4.99
N ALA A 69 14.43 8.53 4.03
CA ALA A 69 15.83 8.92 3.99
C ALA A 69 16.24 9.71 5.25
N GLY A 70 15.35 10.58 5.76
CA GLY A 70 15.56 11.30 7.02
C GLY A 70 15.67 10.36 8.22
N ALA A 71 14.73 9.42 8.36
CA ALA A 71 14.72 8.44 9.44
C ALA A 71 15.98 7.56 9.42
N TYR A 72 16.36 7.01 8.26
CA TYR A 72 17.54 6.14 8.15
C TYR A 72 18.82 6.92 8.47
N ASN A 73 18.96 8.14 7.94
CA ASN A 73 20.11 8.98 8.24
C ASN A 73 20.19 9.37 9.72
N LEU A 74 19.06 9.56 10.39
CA LEU A 74 19.03 9.82 11.83
C LEU A 74 19.53 8.60 12.61
N CYS A 75 19.02 7.41 12.30
CA CYS A 75 19.48 6.15 12.90
C CYS A 75 20.99 5.95 12.70
N ILE A 76 21.51 6.23 11.50
CA ILE A 76 22.95 6.18 11.20
C ILE A 76 23.75 7.15 12.08
N LYS A 77 23.32 8.42 12.14
CA LYS A 77 24.03 9.47 12.89
C LYS A 77 24.06 9.20 14.39
N LEU A 78 23.00 8.59 14.92
CA LEU A 78 22.92 8.19 16.33
C LEU A 78 23.65 6.86 16.62
N GLY A 79 24.05 6.11 15.59
CA GLY A 79 24.55 4.74 15.77
C GLY A 79 23.50 3.80 16.34
N ALA A 80 22.23 4.03 16.00
CA ALA A 80 21.11 3.27 16.51
C ALA A 80 21.10 1.84 15.95
N VAL A 81 20.85 0.88 16.84
CA VAL A 81 20.61 -0.52 16.51
C VAL A 81 19.18 -0.83 16.93
N VAL A 82 18.31 -1.14 15.96
CA VAL A 82 16.84 -1.15 16.18
C VAL A 82 16.24 -2.46 15.68
N ARG A 83 15.39 -3.09 16.49
CA ARG A 83 14.54 -4.21 16.05
C ARG A 83 13.37 -3.66 15.22
N CYS A 84 13.62 -3.43 13.94
CA CYS A 84 12.62 -2.80 13.07
C CYS A 84 11.43 -3.73 12.77
N ARG A 85 11.61 -5.05 12.88
CA ARG A 85 10.53 -6.02 12.71
C ARG A 85 9.43 -5.83 13.74
N ASP A 86 9.76 -5.74 15.03
CA ASP A 86 8.81 -5.46 16.10
C ASP A 86 8.00 -4.18 15.82
N LEU A 87 8.67 -3.11 15.36
CA LEU A 87 8.03 -1.83 15.04
C LEU A 87 7.04 -1.98 13.87
N LEU A 88 7.38 -2.78 12.85
CA LEU A 88 6.49 -3.05 11.74
C LEU A 88 5.28 -3.86 12.17
N GLU A 89 5.48 -4.90 12.98
CA GLU A 89 4.40 -5.74 13.50
C GLU A 89 3.43 -4.93 14.37
N GLU A 90 3.94 -4.11 15.29
CA GLU A 90 3.12 -3.21 16.10
C GLU A 90 2.27 -2.26 15.25
N VAL A 91 2.86 -1.66 14.20
CA VAL A 91 2.11 -0.77 13.31
C VAL A 91 1.07 -1.56 12.53
N MET A 92 1.39 -2.77 12.06
CA MET A 92 0.46 -3.58 11.27
C MET A 92 -0.71 -4.13 12.08
N GLU A 93 -0.49 -4.50 13.34
CA GLU A 93 -1.57 -4.94 14.24
C GLU A 93 -2.56 -3.80 14.55
N ASN A 94 -2.06 -2.58 14.69
CA ASN A 94 -2.87 -1.42 15.02
C ASN A 94 -3.47 -0.70 13.81
N HIS A 95 -3.02 -1.02 12.59
CA HIS A 95 -3.48 -0.35 11.39
C HIS A 95 -4.76 -0.98 10.84
N VAL A 96 -5.86 -0.22 10.83
CA VAL A 96 -7.10 -0.62 10.16
C VAL A 96 -6.97 -0.35 8.67
N PHE A 97 -6.95 -1.39 7.86
CA PHE A 97 -7.03 -1.25 6.41
C PHE A 97 -8.47 -0.92 6.00
N ASP A 98 -8.68 0.25 5.41
CA ASP A 98 -9.97 0.58 4.81
C ASP A 98 -10.26 -0.40 3.68
N SER A 99 -11.26 -1.26 3.89
CA SER A 99 -11.77 -2.17 2.88
C SER A 99 -12.72 -1.40 1.98
N HIS A 100 -12.16 -0.62 1.05
CA HIS A 100 -12.92 -0.16 -0.11
C HIS A 100 -13.32 -1.38 -0.94
N THR A 101 -14.51 -1.89 -0.63
CA THR A 101 -15.19 -2.95 -1.36
C THR A 101 -15.27 -2.51 -2.82
N ILE A 102 -14.60 -3.23 -3.72
CA ILE A 102 -14.89 -3.12 -5.15
C ILE A 102 -16.35 -3.55 -5.30
N GLY A 103 -17.22 -2.55 -5.44
CA GLY A 103 -18.65 -2.71 -5.54
C GLY A 103 -19.00 -3.68 -6.66
N SER A 104 -19.66 -4.77 -6.28
CA SER A 104 -20.52 -5.53 -7.18
C SER A 104 -21.52 -4.55 -7.82
N SER A 105 -21.41 -4.38 -9.14
CA SER A 105 -22.35 -3.64 -9.95
C SER A 105 -23.75 -4.21 -9.77
N LYS A 106 -24.65 -3.47 -9.09
CA LYS A 106 -26.09 -3.68 -9.23
C LYS A 106 -26.54 -3.06 -10.55
N GLU A 107 -26.68 -3.87 -11.58
CA GLU A 107 -27.43 -3.50 -12.78
C GLU A 107 -28.93 -3.60 -12.46
N SER A 108 -29.61 -2.47 -12.64
CA SER A 108 -31.06 -2.33 -12.48
C SER A 108 -31.76 -2.71 -13.78
N GLN A 109 -32.87 -3.46 -13.72
CA GLN A 109 -33.82 -3.45 -14.83
C GLN A 109 -35.28 -3.50 -14.36
N SER A 110 -36.00 -2.47 -14.83
CA SER A 110 -37.43 -2.35 -15.14
C SER A 110 -38.49 -2.56 -14.05
N THR A 111 -39.01 -1.42 -13.56
CA THR A 111 -40.42 -1.23 -13.22
C THR A 111 -41.26 -1.22 -14.50
N GLU A 112 -42.22 -2.14 -14.61
CA GLU A 112 -43.40 -1.99 -15.47
C GLU A 112 -44.64 -1.92 -14.58
N THR A 113 -45.48 -0.94 -14.88
CA THR A 113 -46.77 -0.68 -14.23
C THR A 113 -47.89 -1.17 -15.14
N SER A 114 -48.92 -1.83 -14.60
CA SER A 114 -50.32 -1.55 -14.96
C SER A 114 -51.31 -2.35 -14.10
N ASN A 115 -52.43 -1.67 -13.83
CA ASN A 115 -53.54 -1.95 -12.92
C ASN A 115 -54.47 -3.11 -13.31
N ALA A 116 -55.12 -3.70 -12.30
CA ALA A 116 -56.57 -3.99 -12.24
C ALA A 116 -56.93 -4.36 -10.79
N ALA A 117 -57.56 -3.49 -10.00
CA ALA A 117 -59.01 -3.25 -9.88
C ALA A 117 -59.81 -4.37 -9.16
N GLU A 118 -60.23 -4.01 -7.93
CA GLU A 118 -61.51 -4.31 -7.24
C GLU A 118 -61.90 -5.74 -6.83
N GLY A 119 -62.35 -5.90 -5.57
CA GLY A 119 -63.12 -7.10 -5.17
C GLY A 119 -63.25 -7.46 -3.69
N ASN A 120 -63.76 -6.54 -2.86
CA ASN A 120 -64.68 -6.75 -1.72
C ASN A 120 -64.61 -7.96 -0.74
N SER A 121 -64.72 -7.58 0.56
CA SER A 121 -65.51 -8.19 1.64
C SER A 121 -64.93 -9.28 2.58
N ALA A 122 -64.98 -8.91 3.87
CA ALA A 122 -65.51 -9.64 5.03
C ALA A 122 -64.83 -10.94 5.52
N GLY A 123 -64.55 -11.00 6.83
CA GLY A 123 -64.39 -12.29 7.53
C GLY A 123 -63.57 -12.26 8.80
N ASN A 124 -64.15 -11.71 9.88
CA ASN A 124 -63.77 -11.95 11.27
C ASN A 124 -63.68 -13.47 11.59
N THR A 125 -62.81 -13.89 12.52
CA THR A 125 -63.14 -14.77 13.68
C THR A 125 -61.87 -15.30 14.38
N GLN A 126 -61.80 -15.04 15.69
CA GLN A 126 -60.94 -15.67 16.71
C GLN A 126 -61.35 -17.11 17.01
N ALA A 127 -60.40 -17.94 17.47
CA ALA A 127 -60.52 -19.05 18.46
C ALA A 127 -59.38 -20.05 18.16
N SER A 128 -58.70 -20.72 19.08
CA SER A 128 -58.63 -20.77 20.55
C SER A 128 -57.32 -21.50 20.88
#